data_AF-A0AAW6K3F4-F1
#
_entry.id   AF-A0AAW6K3F4-F1
#
_cell.length_a   1.000
_cell.length_b   1.000
_cell.length_c   1.000
_cell.angle_alpha   90.00
_cell.angle_beta   90.00
_cell.angle_gamma   90.00
#
_symmetry.space_group_name_H-M   'P 1'
#
loop_
_entity.id
_entity.type
_entity.pdbx_description
1 polymer ?
#
loop_
_entity_poly.entity_id
_entity_poly.type
_entity_poly.pdbx_seq_one_letter_code
_entity_poly.pdbx_strand_id
1 'polypeptide(L)'
;MYEIYCKLRDEKGCKDADVAKATGITKSTFSDWKNGRSKPKDEKLTKIADYFDVPLTYFYEEHQNNAASLTTRDERDISKTVNDLMEKLEAKDGAPLFFDGSEMSPETKILFEQQLKSLVTTVKEINKIKFNPNKNKK
;
A
#
# COMPACT_ATOMS: atom_id res chain seq x y z
N MET A 1 2.57 -9.18 -10.64
CA MET A 1 1.34 -9.53 -11.40
C MET A 1 0.68 -10.81 -10.88
N TYR A 2 1.21 -12.02 -11.14
CA TYR A 2 0.62 -13.27 -10.59
C TYR A 2 0.61 -13.28 -9.05
N GLU A 3 1.66 -12.76 -8.42
CA GLU A 3 1.73 -12.61 -6.96
C GLU A 3 0.68 -11.65 -6.39
N ILE A 4 0.28 -10.62 -7.13
CA ILE A 4 -0.76 -9.67 -6.72
C ILE A 4 -2.12 -10.37 -6.71
N TYR A 5 -2.38 -11.17 -7.74
CA TYR A 5 -3.55 -12.05 -7.79
C TYR A 5 -3.57 -13.03 -6.60
N CYS A 6 -2.46 -13.69 -6.29
CA CYS A 6 -2.39 -14.60 -5.14
C CYS A 6 -2.73 -13.89 -3.82
N LYS A 7 -2.18 -12.69 -3.59
CA LYS A 7 -2.47 -11.89 -2.39
C LYS A 7 -3.97 -11.57 -2.29
N LEU A 8 -4.55 -11.02 -3.35
CA LEU A 8 -5.97 -10.68 -3.40
C LEU A 8 -6.87 -11.90 -3.17
N ARG A 9 -6.54 -13.03 -3.81
CA ARG A 9 -7.25 -14.30 -3.64
C ARG A 9 -7.18 -14.77 -2.18
N ASP A 10 -6.00 -14.74 -1.57
CA ASP A 10 -5.78 -15.21 -0.21
C ASP A 10 -6.46 -14.30 0.83
N GLU A 11 -6.41 -12.97 0.63
CA GLU A 11 -7.15 -11.99 1.43
C GLU A 11 -8.66 -12.21 1.39
N LYS A 12 -9.19 -12.57 0.21
CA LYS A 12 -10.61 -12.86 0.00
C LYS A 12 -10.99 -14.31 0.32
N GLY A 13 -10.04 -15.13 0.80
CA GLY A 13 -10.28 -16.53 1.19
C GLY A 13 -10.75 -17.44 0.05
N CYS A 14 -10.48 -17.07 -1.20
CA CYS A 14 -10.96 -17.78 -2.38
C CYS A 14 -9.96 -18.87 -2.83
N LYS A 15 -10.45 -19.90 -3.54
CA LYS A 15 -9.57 -20.90 -4.18
C LYS A 15 -9.41 -20.58 -5.66
N ASP A 16 -8.25 -20.92 -6.23
CA ASP A 16 -8.00 -20.76 -7.68
C ASP A 16 -9.06 -21.47 -8.54
N ALA A 17 -9.60 -22.59 -8.05
CA ALA A 17 -10.65 -23.33 -8.73
C ALA A 17 -11.96 -22.53 -8.84
N ASP A 18 -12.28 -21.71 -7.85
CA ASP A 18 -13.50 -20.91 -7.81
C ASP A 18 -13.35 -19.67 -8.69
N VAL A 19 -12.19 -19.00 -8.61
CA VAL A 19 -11.85 -17.89 -9.52
C VAL A 19 -11.85 -18.36 -10.98
N ALA A 20 -11.25 -19.51 -11.29
CA ALA A 20 -11.22 -20.05 -12.64
C ALA A 20 -12.63 -20.34 -13.20
N LYS A 21 -13.53 -20.87 -12.36
CA LYS A 21 -14.93 -21.11 -12.74
C LYS A 21 -15.69 -19.81 -12.98
N ALA A 22 -15.54 -18.83 -12.10
CA ALA A 22 -16.29 -17.57 -12.18
C ALA A 22 -15.80 -16.66 -13.32
N THR A 23 -14.48 -16.58 -13.52
CA THR A 23 -13.87 -15.71 -14.56
C THR A 23 -13.84 -16.36 -15.95
N GLY A 24 -14.10 -17.67 -16.04
CA GLY A 24 -13.95 -18.45 -17.27
C GLY A 24 -12.49 -18.59 -17.74
N ILE A 25 -11.52 -18.25 -16.88
CA ILE A 25 -10.09 -18.39 -17.18
C ILE A 25 -9.68 -19.84 -16.87
N THR A 26 -9.04 -20.50 -17.83
CA THR A 26 -8.61 -21.90 -17.65
C THR A 26 -7.55 -22.02 -16.55
N LYS A 27 -7.56 -23.14 -15.82
CA LYS A 27 -6.51 -23.48 -14.84
C LYS A 27 -5.11 -23.54 -15.47
N SER A 28 -5.02 -23.90 -16.75
CA SER A 28 -3.76 -23.87 -17.51
C SER A 28 -3.22 -22.45 -17.64
N THR A 29 -4.09 -21.45 -17.87
CA THR A 29 -3.69 -20.04 -17.94
C THR A 29 -3.06 -19.57 -16.63
N PHE A 30 -3.69 -19.86 -15.48
CA PHE A 30 -3.10 -19.53 -14.17
C PHE A 30 -1.75 -20.22 -13.95
N SER A 31 -1.62 -21.47 -14.38
CA SER A 31 -0.35 -22.22 -14.30
C SER A 31 0.73 -21.60 -15.20
N ASP A 32 0.37 -21.10 -16.38
CA ASP A 32 1.31 -20.41 -17.27
C ASP A 32 1.78 -19.07 -16.69
N TRP A 33 0.89 -18.33 -16.02
CA TRP A 33 1.24 -17.10 -15.32
C TRP A 33 2.14 -17.38 -14.11
N LYS A 34 1.83 -18.43 -13.34
CA LYS A 34 2.65 -18.88 -12.20
C LYS A 34 4.08 -19.21 -12.61
N ASN A 35 4.24 -19.90 -13.74
CA ASN A 35 5.54 -20.34 -14.25
C ASN A 35 6.22 -19.30 -15.15
N GLY A 36 5.63 -18.11 -15.32
CA GLY A 36 6.19 -17.04 -16.16
C GLY A 36 6.17 -17.34 -17.67
N ARG A 37 5.46 -18.37 -18.13
CA ARG A 37 5.35 -18.74 -19.56
C ARG A 37 4.53 -17.74 -20.35
N SER A 38 3.59 -17.06 -19.71
CA SER A 38 2.80 -15.99 -20.33
C SER A 38 2.50 -14.87 -19.32
N LYS A 39 2.18 -13.68 -19.83
CA LYS A 39 1.74 -12.55 -19.00
C LYS A 39 0.22 -12.41 -19.07
N PRO A 40 -0.47 -12.08 -17.96
CA PRO A 40 -1.87 -11.71 -17.99
C PRO A 40 -2.08 -10.50 -18.90
N LYS A 41 -3.10 -10.58 -19.77
CA LYS A 41 -3.56 -9.43 -20.56
C LYS A 41 -4.67 -8.71 -19.80
N ASP A 42 -4.83 -7.42 -20.07
CA ASP A 42 -5.83 -6.55 -19.46
C ASP A 42 -7.23 -7.18 -19.48
N GLU A 43 -7.67 -7.75 -20.60
CA GLU A 43 -8.97 -8.45 -20.71
C GLU A 43 -9.19 -9.54 -19.63
N LYS A 44 -8.15 -10.31 -19.30
CA LYS A 44 -8.24 -11.36 -18.28
C LYS A 44 -8.12 -10.77 -16.88
N LEU A 45 -7.36 -9.68 -16.72
CA LEU A 45 -7.25 -8.97 -15.45
C LEU A 45 -8.56 -8.26 -15.09
N THR A 46 -9.26 -7.67 -16.06
CA THR A 46 -10.58 -7.06 -15.86
C THR A 46 -11.57 -8.08 -15.29
N LYS A 47 -11.64 -9.29 -15.86
CA LYS A 47 -12.52 -10.35 -15.34
C LYS A 47 -12.22 -10.74 -13.91
N ILE A 48 -10.93 -10.76 -13.54
CA ILE A 48 -10.52 -11.05 -12.16
C ILE A 48 -10.87 -9.86 -11.25
N ALA A 49 -10.68 -8.63 -11.74
CA ALA A 49 -11.02 -7.40 -11.03
C ALA A 49 -12.53 -7.34 -10.71
N ASP A 50 -13.37 -7.59 -11.72
CA ASP A 50 -14.83 -7.66 -11.60
C ASP A 50 -15.26 -8.75 -10.61
N TYR A 51 -14.59 -9.90 -10.60
CA TYR A 51 -14.91 -10.99 -9.67
C TYR A 51 -14.64 -10.62 -8.21
N PHE A 52 -13.56 -9.87 -7.95
CA PHE A 52 -13.17 -9.47 -6.59
C PHE A 52 -13.69 -8.11 -6.16
N ASP A 53 -14.44 -7.43 -7.04
CA ASP A 53 -14.93 -6.06 -6.87
C ASP A 53 -13.80 -5.07 -6.55
N VAL A 54 -12.73 -5.12 -7.36
CA VAL A 54 -11.58 -4.21 -7.27
C VAL A 54 -11.36 -3.50 -8.60
N PRO A 55 -10.81 -2.27 -8.61
CA PRO A 55 -10.46 -1.61 -9.86
C PRO A 55 -9.33 -2.36 -10.58
N LEU A 56 -9.34 -2.33 -11.92
CA LEU A 56 -8.27 -2.91 -12.73
C LEU A 56 -6.87 -2.36 -12.35
N THR A 57 -6.80 -1.12 -11.88
CA THR A 57 -5.55 -0.48 -11.40
C THR A 57 -4.89 -1.23 -10.25
N TYR A 58 -5.65 -1.96 -9.43
CA TYR A 58 -5.14 -2.82 -8.34
C TYR A 58 -4.05 -3.80 -8.80
N PHE A 59 -4.14 -4.25 -10.05
CA PHE A 59 -3.21 -5.20 -10.65
C PHE A 59 -1.90 -4.55 -11.14
N TYR A 60 -1.93 -3.24 -11.42
CA TYR A 60 -0.77 -2.46 -11.88
C TYR A 60 -0.13 -1.65 -10.76
N GLU A 61 -0.90 -1.38 -9.70
CA GLU A 61 -0.37 -0.91 -8.44
C GLU A 61 0.63 -1.95 -7.93
N GLU A 62 1.88 -1.52 -7.77
CA GLU A 62 2.85 -2.32 -7.06
C GLU A 62 2.40 -2.38 -5.60
N HIS A 63 1.56 -3.37 -5.26
CA HIS A 63 1.40 -3.82 -3.88
C HIS A 63 2.72 -4.44 -3.44
N GLN A 64 3.68 -3.57 -3.12
CA GLN A 64 5.04 -3.80 -2.63
C GLN A 64 5.01 -4.56 -1.29
N ASN A 65 4.50 -5.80 -1.28
CA ASN A 65 4.79 -6.70 -0.17
C ASN A 65 6.11 -7.41 -0.46
N ASN A 66 7.13 -6.89 0.23
CA ASN A 66 8.39 -7.50 0.67
C ASN A 66 9.69 -7.22 -0.12
N ALA A 67 10.17 -5.99 0.02
CA ALA A 67 11.58 -5.72 0.38
C ALA A 67 11.76 -4.59 1.43
N ALA A 68 10.67 -3.99 1.93
CA ALA A 68 10.73 -2.85 2.84
C ALA A 68 9.53 -2.79 3.81
N SER A 69 9.11 -3.93 4.38
CA SER A 69 8.17 -3.86 5.51
C SER A 69 8.74 -2.90 6.56
N LEU A 70 7.91 -1.97 7.04
CA LEU A 70 8.29 -1.13 8.17
C LEU A 70 8.64 -2.08 9.32
N THR A 71 9.84 -1.92 9.87
CA THR A 71 10.22 -2.65 11.06
C THR A 71 9.57 -1.94 12.25
N THR A 72 9.49 -2.64 13.39
CA THR A 72 9.09 -2.02 14.66
C THR A 72 9.97 -0.84 15.06
N ARG A 73 11.20 -0.74 14.53
CA ARG A 73 12.05 0.45 14.68
C ARG A 73 11.56 1.60 13.79
N ASP A 74 11.22 1.32 12.54
CA ASP A 74 10.72 2.35 11.62
C ASP A 74 9.40 2.93 12.11
N GLU A 75 8.50 2.10 12.64
CA GLU A 75 7.24 2.56 13.23
C GLU A 75 7.47 3.50 14.43
N ARG A 76 8.46 3.18 15.27
CA ARG A 76 8.89 4.06 16.38
C ARG A 76 9.50 5.36 15.88
N ASP A 77 10.37 5.30 14.87
CA ASP A 77 10.98 6.47 14.26
C ASP A 77 9.93 7.38 13.60
N ILE A 78 8.95 6.78 12.90
CA ILE A 78 7.83 7.49 12.27
C ILE A 78 7.00 8.18 13.35
N SER A 79 6.60 7.45 14.40
CA SER A 79 5.80 8.02 15.50
C SER A 79 6.52 9.17 16.18
N LYS A 80 7.83 9.03 16.44
CA LYS A 80 8.64 10.11 17.00
C LYS A 80 8.68 11.32 16.06
N THR A 81 8.89 11.09 14.76
CA THR A 81 8.96 12.16 13.76
C THR A 81 7.63 12.91 13.67
N VAL A 82 6.50 12.20 13.67
CA VAL A 82 5.15 12.80 13.65
C VAL A 82 4.94 13.66 14.90
N ASN A 83 5.28 13.15 16.08
CA ASN A 83 5.16 13.90 17.33
C ASN A 83 6.04 15.15 17.32
N ASP A 84 7.31 15.03 16.91
CA ASP A 84 8.24 16.15 16.83
C ASP A 84 7.76 17.22 15.82
N LEU A 85 7.05 16.82 14.76
CA LEU A 85 6.46 17.75 13.78
C LEU A 85 5.21 18.42 14.34
N MET A 86 4.32 17.68 15.00
CA MET A 86 3.13 18.23 15.64
C MET A 86 3.52 19.23 16.73
N GLU A 87 4.50 18.91 17.58
CA GLU A 87 4.99 19.80 18.64
C GLU A 87 5.62 21.09 18.08
N LYS A 88 6.26 21.03 16.90
CA LYS A 88 6.79 22.23 16.24
C LYS A 88 5.73 23.13 15.63
N LEU A 89 4.60 22.54 15.24
CA LEU A 89 3.46 23.27 14.66
C LEU A 89 2.61 23.88 15.77
N GLU A 90 2.49 23.19 16.90
CA GLU A 90 1.92 23.78 18.12
C GLU A 90 2.85 24.86 18.65
N ALA A 91 2.29 26.05 18.89
CA ALA A 91 3.08 27.16 19.36
C ALA A 91 3.54 26.89 20.80
N LYS A 92 4.80 27.23 21.10
CA LYS A 92 5.42 26.98 22.43
C LYS A 92 4.75 27.75 23.57
N ASP A 93 3.94 28.75 23.25
CA ASP A 93 3.16 29.55 24.18
C ASP A 93 1.74 29.00 24.41
N GLY A 94 1.41 27.83 23.81
CA GLY A 94 0.08 27.23 23.89
C GLY A 94 -0.93 27.86 22.93
N ALA A 95 -0.50 28.71 21.99
CA ALA A 95 -1.41 29.25 20.99
C ALA A 95 -1.96 28.12 20.10
N PRO A 96 -3.27 28.13 19.82
CA PRO A 96 -3.89 27.07 19.06
C PRO A 96 -3.44 27.10 17.59
N LEU A 97 -3.38 25.93 16.97
CA LEU A 97 -3.05 25.79 15.56
C LEU A 97 -4.23 26.29 14.71
N PHE A 98 -3.97 27.22 13.78
CA PHE A 98 -4.98 27.73 12.85
C PHE A 98 -4.82 27.12 11.45
N PHE A 99 -5.95 26.84 10.80
CA PHE A 99 -6.02 26.48 9.39
C PHE A 99 -7.09 27.35 8.72
N ASP A 100 -6.72 27.98 7.61
CA ASP A 100 -7.59 28.90 6.86
C ASP A 100 -8.21 30.01 7.74
N GLY A 101 -7.40 30.55 8.67
CA GLY A 101 -7.84 31.60 9.60
C GLY A 101 -8.77 31.13 10.72
N SER A 102 -9.10 29.83 10.79
CA SER A 102 -9.92 29.23 11.84
C SER A 102 -9.09 28.33 12.76
N GLU A 103 -9.40 28.32 14.05
CA GLU A 103 -8.75 27.39 14.98
C GLU A 103 -9.06 25.95 14.58
N MET A 104 -8.02 25.13 14.53
CA MET A 104 -8.13 23.73 14.16
C MET A 104 -8.81 22.98 15.31
N SER A 105 -10.00 22.43 15.03
CA SER A 105 -10.73 21.59 15.98
C SER A 105 -9.90 20.34 16.37
N PRO A 106 -10.17 19.72 17.53
CA PRO A 106 -9.51 18.47 17.92
C PRO A 106 -9.61 17.37 16.86
N GLU A 107 -10.75 17.27 16.19
CA GLU A 107 -10.98 16.29 15.11
C GLU A 107 -10.09 16.56 13.90
N THR A 108 -9.97 17.83 13.50
CA THR A 108 -9.11 18.25 12.39
C THR A 108 -7.64 18.03 12.73
N LYS A 109 -7.22 18.26 13.98
CA LYS A 109 -5.85 17.95 14.45
C LYS A 109 -5.53 16.47 14.32
N ILE A 110 -6.46 15.58 14.70
CA ILE A 110 -6.30 14.13 14.56
C ILE A 110 -6.17 13.74 13.08
N LEU A 111 -7.04 14.26 12.21
CA LEU A 111 -6.96 13.98 10.77
C LEU A 111 -5.62 14.45 10.18
N PHE A 112 -5.17 15.63 10.61
CA PHE A 112 -3.91 16.18 10.16
C PHE A 112 -2.71 15.35 10.64
N GLU A 113 -2.70 14.92 11.90
CA GLU A 113 -1.70 14.00 12.45
C GLU A 113 -1.67 12.68 11.67
N GLN A 114 -2.83 12.11 11.35
CA GLN A 114 -2.94 10.90 10.54
C GLN A 114 -2.33 11.10 9.14
N GLN A 115 -2.59 12.25 8.51
CA GLN A 115 -2.00 12.55 7.21
C GLN A 115 -0.50 12.79 7.27
N LEU A 116 0.00 13.48 8.30
CA LEU A 116 1.44 13.60 8.54
C LEU A 116 2.09 12.22 8.71
N LYS A 117 1.46 11.33 9.47
CA LYS A 117 1.93 9.95 9.64
C LYS A 117 1.99 9.19 8.32
N SER A 118 0.97 9.34 7.47
CA SER A 118 0.97 8.75 6.13
C SER A 118 2.15 9.26 5.29
N LEU A 119 2.34 10.59 5.24
CA LEU A 119 3.45 11.21 4.49
C LEU A 119 4.83 10.75 4.99
N VAL A 120 5.06 10.75 6.30
CA VAL A 120 6.34 10.31 6.89
C VAL A 120 6.59 8.83 6.60
N THR A 121 5.54 8.01 6.63
CA THR A 121 5.60 6.59 6.26
C THR A 121 6.04 6.43 4.80
N THR A 122 5.37 7.11 3.87
CA THR A 122 5.72 7.07 2.44
C THR A 122 7.17 7.51 2.20
N VAL A 123 7.63 8.57 2.87
CA VAL A 123 9.04 9.01 2.78
C VAL A 123 10.00 7.92 3.28
N LYS A 124 9.67 7.24 4.38
CA LYS A 124 10.49 6.15 4.94
C LYS A 124 10.56 4.97 3.99
N GLU A 125 9.44 4.60 3.37
CA GLU A 125 9.36 3.55 2.36
C GLU A 125 10.20 3.88 1.12
N ILE A 126 10.05 5.09 0.58
CA ILE A 126 10.85 5.57 -0.56
C ILE A 126 12.34 5.50 -0.22
N ASN A 127 12.74 5.97 0.96
CA ASN A 127 14.14 5.95 1.39
C ASN A 127 14.67 4.52 1.51
N LYS A 128 13.88 3.60 2.08
CA LYS A 128 14.26 2.18 2.13
C LYS A 128 14.45 1.58 0.75
N ILE A 129 13.59 1.88 -0.22
CA ILE A 129 13.73 1.39 -1.60
C ILE A 129 14.93 2.03 -2.30
N LYS A 130 15.17 3.32 -2.08
CA LYS A 130 16.24 4.08 -2.73
C LYS A 130 17.62 3.70 -2.20
N PHE A 131 17.76 3.50 -0.89
CA PHE A 131 19.02 3.25 -0.20
C PHE A 131 19.19 1.79 0.25
N ASN A 132 18.42 0.85 -0.31
CA ASN A 132 18.58 -0.58 0.01
C ASN A 132 19.98 -1.08 -0.44
N PRO A 133 20.86 -1.51 0.47
CA PRO A 133 22.20 -1.98 0.13
C PRO A 133 22.21 -3.28 -0.69
N ASN A 134 21.11 -4.02 -0.74
CA ASN A 134 20.99 -5.24 -1.55
C ASN A 134 20.44 -4.99 -2.97
N LYS A 135 20.15 -3.73 -3.34
CA LYS A 135 19.54 -3.38 -4.64
C LYS A 135 20.37 -3.76 -5.87
N ASN A 136 21.69 -3.90 -5.71
CA ASN A 136 22.64 -4.19 -6.81
C ASN A 136 23.34 -5.56 -6.69
N LYS A 137 22.90 -6.46 -5.79
CA LYS A 137 23.44 -7.82 -5.75
C LYS A 137 22.73 -8.66 -6.82
N LYS A 138 23.34 -8.74 -8.00
CA LYS A 138 23.09 -9.80 -9.00
C LYS A 138 24.10 -10.92 -8.82
#